data_AF-A0A2M9R6D5-F1
#
_entry.id   AF-A0A2M9R6D5-F1
#
_cell.length_a   1.000
_cell.length_b   1.000
_cell.length_c   1.000
_cell.angle_alpha   90.00
_cell.angle_beta   90.00
_cell.angle_gamma   90.00
#
_symmetry.space_group_name_H-M   'P 1'
#
loop_
_entity.id
_entity.type
_entity.pdbx_description
1 polymer ?
#
loop_
_entity_poly.entity_id
_entity_poly.type
_entity_poly.pdbx_seq_one_letter_code
_entity_poly.pdbx_strand_id
1 'polypeptide(L)'
;MGCINTVKTDVLSDKEDAEKIAEQLYSNLEKNEYQDAHKLFSSKFFDVTPPDSLNNIFQQIRTLGDYKHRTLADWSTFSVTGSRSKTEYMLNYVVEYTLYPAQEIIRMEKEEDEIFIISYEVYSDGFEQ
;
A
#
# COMPACT_ATOMS: atom_id res chain seq x y z
N MET A 1 5.24 14.92 35.43
CA MET A 1 5.52 13.73 34.61
C MET A 1 5.40 14.16 33.15
N GLY A 2 6.51 14.36 32.44
CA GLY A 2 6.47 14.74 31.02
C GLY A 2 6.32 13.48 30.18
N CYS A 3 5.28 13.40 29.33
CA CYS A 3 5.20 12.35 28.33
C CYS A 3 6.24 12.63 27.25
N ILE A 4 7.33 11.86 27.25
CA ILE A 4 8.34 11.87 26.18
C ILE A 4 7.86 10.89 25.10
N ASN A 5 7.33 11.41 23.99
CA ASN A 5 7.09 10.61 22.79
C ASN A 5 8.43 10.38 22.09
N THR A 6 8.71 9.14 21.68
CA THR A 6 9.90 8.82 20.88
C THR A 6 9.47 8.60 19.43
N VAL A 7 10.10 9.34 18.52
CA VAL A 7 9.89 9.20 17.08
C VAL A 7 11.01 8.32 16.51
N LYS A 8 10.65 7.33 15.69
CA LYS A 8 11.58 6.53 14.90
C LYS A 8 11.19 6.63 13.44
N THR A 9 12.16 6.83 12.56
CA THR A 9 11.94 6.83 11.11
C THR A 9 12.87 5.83 10.44
N ASP A 10 12.45 5.35 9.27
CA ASP A 10 13.28 4.56 8.35
C ASP A 10 13.88 3.30 8.99
N VAL A 11 13.08 2.63 9.81
CA VAL A 11 13.43 1.36 10.47
C VAL A 11 13.29 0.22 9.48
N LEU A 12 14.37 -0.55 9.27
CA LEU A 12 14.40 -1.63 8.27
C LEU A 12 13.40 -2.76 8.55
N SER A 13 13.21 -3.16 9.81
CA SER A 13 12.23 -4.19 10.15
C SER A 13 10.80 -3.76 9.83
N ASP A 14 10.49 -2.48 10.06
CA ASP A 14 9.19 -1.89 9.76
C ASP A 14 8.95 -1.87 8.23
N LYS A 15 10.00 -1.62 7.44
CA LYS A 15 9.94 -1.76 5.98
C LYS A 15 9.63 -3.20 5.57
N GLU A 16 10.37 -4.18 6.11
CA GLU A 16 10.18 -5.60 5.74
C GLU A 16 8.75 -6.09 6.03
N ASP A 17 8.15 -5.64 7.13
CA ASP A 17 6.76 -5.98 7.45
C ASP A 17 5.76 -5.32 6.50
N ALA A 18 5.99 -4.06 6.11
CA ALA A 18 5.19 -3.37 5.10
C ALA A 18 5.30 -4.03 3.71
N GLU A 19 6.51 -4.47 3.32
CA GLU A 19 6.72 -5.15 2.04
C GLU A 19 6.00 -6.50 1.95
N LYS A 20 5.82 -7.21 3.08
CA LYS A 20 4.99 -8.44 3.10
C LYS A 20 3.53 -8.17 2.79
N ILE A 21 2.97 -7.05 3.28
CA ILE A 21 1.60 -6.65 2.95
C ILE A 21 1.48 -6.28 1.47
N ALA A 22 2.46 -5.54 0.94
CA ALA A 22 2.52 -5.26 -0.48
C ALA A 22 2.63 -6.55 -1.31
N GLU A 23 3.45 -7.52 -0.90
CA GLU A 23 3.56 -8.81 -1.58
C GLU A 23 2.23 -9.57 -1.62
N GLN A 24 1.49 -9.59 -0.50
CA GLN A 24 0.14 -10.17 -0.46
C GLN A 24 -0.82 -9.45 -1.41
N LEU A 25 -0.78 -8.13 -1.46
CA LEU A 25 -1.59 -7.34 -2.39
C LEU A 25 -1.32 -7.76 -3.84
N TYR A 26 -0.06 -7.70 -4.28
CA TYR A 26 0.29 -8.07 -5.65
C TYR A 26 -0.04 -9.53 -5.96
N SER A 27 0.19 -10.46 -5.03
CA SER A 27 -0.17 -11.87 -5.22
C SER A 27 -1.68 -12.05 -5.44
N ASN A 28 -2.51 -11.34 -4.67
CA ASN A 28 -3.95 -11.36 -4.83
C ASN A 28 -4.38 -10.72 -6.16
N LEU A 29 -3.72 -9.63 -6.60
CA LEU A 29 -3.98 -9.00 -7.89
C LEU A 29 -3.64 -9.92 -9.07
N GLU A 30 -2.48 -10.59 -9.04
CA GLU A 30 -2.06 -11.53 -10.08
C GLU A 30 -3.02 -12.73 -10.20
N LYS A 31 -3.54 -13.21 -9.07
CA LYS A 31 -4.53 -14.32 -9.03
C LYS A 31 -5.97 -13.88 -9.29
N ASN A 32 -6.22 -12.57 -9.41
CA ASN A 32 -7.56 -11.97 -9.46
C ASN A 32 -8.42 -12.30 -8.21
N GLU A 33 -7.78 -12.51 -7.06
CA GLU A 33 -8.41 -12.77 -5.76
C GLU A 33 -8.79 -11.43 -5.08
N TYR A 34 -9.64 -10.63 -5.73
CA TYR A 34 -9.94 -9.28 -5.25
C TYR A 34 -10.59 -9.27 -3.85
N GLN A 35 -11.39 -10.29 -3.51
CA GLN A 35 -11.96 -10.39 -2.17
C GLN A 35 -10.91 -10.54 -1.07
N ASP A 36 -9.79 -11.21 -1.37
CA ASP A 36 -8.66 -11.34 -0.43
C ASP A 36 -7.81 -10.08 -0.42
N ALA A 37 -7.65 -9.40 -1.56
CA ALA A 37 -7.03 -8.08 -1.61
C ALA A 37 -7.78 -7.06 -0.74
N HIS A 38 -9.11 -7.05 -0.76
CA HIS A 38 -9.93 -6.13 0.06
C HIS A 38 -9.66 -6.28 1.57
N LYS A 39 -9.30 -7.47 2.05
CA LYS A 39 -9.00 -7.71 3.48
C LYS A 39 -7.74 -7.01 3.95
N LEU A 40 -6.86 -6.60 3.04
CA LEU A 40 -5.64 -5.86 3.36
C LEU A 40 -5.92 -4.37 3.62
N PHE A 41 -7.12 -3.88 3.29
CA PHE A 41 -7.48 -2.47 3.42
C PHE A 41 -8.20 -2.21 4.75
N SER A 42 -7.81 -1.12 5.42
CA SER A 42 -8.44 -0.66 6.66
C SER A 42 -9.84 -0.13 6.39
N SER A 43 -10.70 -0.13 7.41
CA SER A 43 -11.96 0.64 7.39
C SER A 43 -11.72 2.12 7.05
N LYS A 44 -10.59 2.71 7.48
CA LYS A 44 -10.19 4.09 7.14
C LYS A 44 -10.05 4.34 5.65
N PHE A 45 -9.60 3.32 4.89
CA PHE A 45 -9.55 3.42 3.43
C PHE A 45 -10.96 3.56 2.87
N PHE A 46 -11.89 2.74 3.37
CA PHE A 46 -13.28 2.70 2.90
C PHE A 46 -14.13 3.89 3.36
N ASP A 47 -13.68 4.65 4.37
CA ASP A 47 -14.30 5.92 4.76
C ASP A 47 -14.16 6.98 3.66
N VAL A 48 -13.11 6.90 2.84
CA VAL A 48 -12.79 7.89 1.80
C VAL A 48 -12.97 7.32 0.39
N THR A 49 -12.70 6.03 0.21
CA THR A 49 -12.78 5.32 -1.07
C THR A 49 -13.81 4.20 -0.99
N PRO A 50 -15.00 4.35 -1.60
CA PRO A 50 -16.01 3.29 -1.59
C PRO A 50 -15.45 1.94 -2.10
N PRO A 51 -15.93 0.79 -1.61
CA PRO A 51 -15.46 -0.52 -2.06
C PRO A 51 -15.54 -0.74 -3.58
N ASP A 52 -16.56 -0.19 -4.23
CA ASP A 52 -16.68 -0.24 -5.69
C ASP A 52 -15.55 0.52 -6.40
N SER A 53 -15.05 1.61 -5.80
CA SER A 53 -13.91 2.36 -6.32
C SER A 53 -12.62 1.57 -6.23
N LEU A 54 -12.42 0.74 -5.20
CA LEU A 54 -11.26 -0.16 -5.12
C LEU A 54 -11.26 -1.19 -6.25
N ASN A 55 -12.43 -1.77 -6.54
CA ASN A 55 -12.56 -2.67 -7.69
C ASN A 55 -12.30 -1.95 -9.01
N ASN A 56 -12.72 -0.69 -9.15
CA ASN A 56 -12.42 0.12 -10.33
C ASN A 56 -10.92 0.36 -10.49
N ILE A 57 -10.20 0.63 -9.40
CA ILE A 57 -8.73 0.73 -9.43
C ILE A 57 -8.13 -0.58 -9.95
N PHE A 58 -8.57 -1.74 -9.43
CA PHE A 58 -8.09 -3.04 -9.91
C PHE A 58 -8.41 -3.28 -11.39
N GLN A 59 -9.60 -2.90 -11.87
CA GLN A 59 -9.93 -3.00 -13.29
C GLN A 59 -9.09 -2.06 -14.15
N GLN A 60 -8.80 -0.85 -13.69
CA GLN A 60 -7.91 0.09 -14.38
C GLN A 60 -6.50 -0.50 -14.49
N ILE A 61 -5.93 -1.04 -13.41
CA ILE A 61 -4.61 -1.68 -13.44
C ILE A 61 -4.54 -2.77 -14.50
N ARG A 62 -5.60 -3.58 -14.68
CA ARG A 62 -5.62 -4.62 -15.74
C ARG A 62 -5.49 -4.06 -17.15
N THR A 63 -5.90 -2.82 -17.39
CA THR A 63 -5.73 -2.16 -18.70
C THR A 63 -4.27 -1.84 -19.01
N LEU A 64 -3.38 -1.87 -18.00
CA LEU A 64 -1.94 -1.71 -18.15
C LEU A 64 -1.26 -3.00 -18.64
N GLY A 65 -1.99 -4.12 -18.64
CA GLY A 65 -1.53 -5.42 -19.12
C GLY A 65 -1.16 -6.39 -18.00
N ASP A 66 -0.42 -7.45 -18.35
CA ASP A 66 0.02 -8.46 -17.39
C ASP A 66 1.19 -7.93 -16.57
N TYR A 67 1.15 -8.18 -15.26
CA TYR A 67 2.26 -7.87 -14.36
C TYR A 67 3.55 -8.56 -14.80
N LYS A 68 4.68 -7.83 -14.76
CA LYS A 68 6.02 -8.37 -15.03
C LYS A 68 6.89 -8.36 -13.78
N HIS A 69 7.12 -7.17 -13.25
CA HIS A 69 8.02 -6.96 -12.14
C HIS A 69 7.70 -5.64 -11.43
N ARG A 70 8.16 -5.50 -10.19
CA ARG A 70 8.11 -4.24 -9.44
C ARG A 70 9.45 -3.96 -8.81
N THR A 71 9.84 -2.69 -8.82
CA THR A 71 11.03 -2.20 -8.11
C THR A 71 10.58 -1.21 -7.05
N LEU A 72 11.01 -1.39 -5.81
CA LEU A 72 10.80 -0.40 -4.76
C LEU A 72 11.68 0.82 -5.04
N ALA A 73 11.06 1.91 -5.49
CA ALA A 73 11.74 3.14 -5.86
C ALA A 73 12.05 3.99 -4.63
N ASP A 74 11.11 4.07 -3.68
CA ASP A 74 11.27 4.81 -2.45
C ASP A 74 10.43 4.18 -1.33
N TRP A 75 10.84 4.39 -0.08
CA TRP A 75 10.08 3.97 1.09
C TRP A 75 10.38 4.88 2.27
N SER A 76 9.40 5.01 3.17
CA SER A 76 9.60 5.68 4.44
C SER A 76 8.76 4.99 5.52
N THR A 77 9.30 4.92 6.72
CA THR A 77 8.53 4.50 7.90
C THR A 77 8.56 5.59 8.95
N PHE A 78 7.44 5.78 9.63
CA PHE A 78 7.29 6.77 10.68
C PHE A 78 6.56 6.16 11.86
N SER A 79 7.26 5.93 12.96
CA SER A 79 6.70 5.39 14.19
C SER A 79 6.78 6.42 15.32
N VAL A 80 5.64 6.71 15.93
CA VAL A 80 5.55 7.46 17.18
C VAL A 80 5.24 6.46 18.28
N THR A 81 6.09 6.41 19.30
CA THR A 81 5.89 5.57 20.49
C THR A 81 5.63 6.47 21.70
N GLY A 82 4.51 6.25 22.40
CA GLY A 82 4.03 7.12 23.48
C GLY A 82 2.60 6.78 23.92
N SER A 83 1.83 7.76 24.36
CA SER A 83 0.44 7.54 24.81
C SER A 83 -0.54 7.19 23.67
N ARG A 84 -0.15 7.48 22.42
CA ARG A 84 -0.84 7.07 21.19
C ARG A 84 0.22 6.56 20.23
N SER A 85 0.60 5.30 20.40
CA SER A 85 1.55 4.68 19.49
C SER A 85 0.90 4.52 18.11
N LYS A 86 1.61 4.91 17.06
CA LYS A 86 1.16 4.79 15.68
C LYS A 86 2.39 4.59 14.81
N THR A 87 2.31 3.64 13.88
CA THR A 87 3.34 3.47 12.85
C THR A 87 2.70 3.59 11.48
N GLU A 88 3.26 4.46 10.66
CA GLU A 88 2.90 4.68 9.27
C GLU A 88 4.01 4.20 8.36
N TYR A 89 3.61 3.70 7.20
CA TYR A 89 4.50 3.19 6.18
C TYR A 89 4.08 3.78 4.83
N MET A 90 5.05 4.12 4.02
CA MET A 90 4.84 4.48 2.61
C MET A 90 5.80 3.65 1.78
N LEU A 91 5.27 2.93 0.81
CA LEU A 91 6.03 2.23 -0.21
C LEU A 91 5.68 2.82 -1.58
N ASN A 92 6.70 3.20 -2.34
CA ASN A 92 6.56 3.72 -3.68
C ASN A 92 7.22 2.74 -4.65
N TYR A 93 6.39 2.05 -5.44
CA TYR A 93 6.83 1.08 -6.43
C TYR A 93 6.78 1.65 -7.83
N VAL A 94 7.79 1.33 -8.63
CA VAL A 94 7.68 1.37 -10.09
C VAL A 94 7.34 -0.04 -10.55
N VAL A 95 6.16 -0.19 -11.16
CA VAL A 95 5.60 -1.46 -11.59
C VAL A 95 5.61 -1.54 -13.12
N GLU A 96 6.17 -2.61 -13.64
CA GLU A 96 6.20 -2.89 -15.07
C GLU A 96 5.06 -3.85 -15.42
N TYR A 97 4.17 -3.40 -16.30
CA TYR A 97 3.16 -4.22 -16.97
C TYR A 97 3.49 -4.39 -18.46
N THR A 98 2.80 -5.30 -19.16
CA THR A 98 3.07 -5.55 -20.59
C THR A 98 2.78 -4.37 -21.51
N LEU A 99 1.84 -3.48 -21.16
CA LEU A 99 1.42 -2.37 -22.03
C LEU A 99 1.98 -1.04 -21.55
N TYR A 100 1.82 -0.71 -20.27
CA TYR A 100 2.23 0.57 -19.71
C TYR A 100 2.80 0.40 -18.29
N PRO A 101 3.93 1.05 -17.94
CA PRO A 101 4.40 1.06 -16.57
C PRO A 101 3.48 1.88 -15.66
N ALA A 102 3.54 1.64 -14.37
CA ALA A 102 2.84 2.41 -13.36
C ALA A 102 3.76 2.81 -12.20
N GLN A 103 3.45 3.91 -11.55
CA GLN A 103 3.92 4.25 -10.23
C GLN A 103 2.80 3.97 -9.22
N GLU A 104 3.09 3.13 -8.23
CA GLU A 104 2.14 2.70 -7.22
C GLU A 104 2.59 3.14 -5.82
N ILE A 105 1.78 3.96 -5.17
CA ILE A 105 2.03 4.46 -3.82
C ILE A 105 1.06 3.77 -2.87
N ILE A 106 1.63 2.99 -1.95
CA ILE A 106 0.88 2.26 -0.92
C ILE A 106 1.19 2.90 0.42
N ARG A 107 0.16 3.44 1.07
CA ARG A 107 0.26 3.94 2.44
C ARG A 107 -0.41 2.98 3.39
N MET A 108 0.28 2.64 4.47
CA MET A 108 -0.19 1.70 5.47
C MET A 108 -0.07 2.28 6.87
N GLU A 109 -0.87 1.75 7.78
CA GLU A 109 -0.81 2.05 9.20
C GLU A 109 -0.83 0.73 9.99
N LYS A 110 -0.03 0.67 11.06
CA LYS A 110 -0.09 -0.42 12.04
C LYS A 110 -1.13 -0.06 13.10
N GLU A 111 -2.19 -0.87 13.17
CA GLU A 111 -3.22 -0.81 14.20
C GLU A 111 -3.07 -2.02 15.12
N GLU A 112 -2.81 -1.75 16.41
CA GLU A 112 -2.43 -2.77 17.40
C GLU A 112 -1.18 -3.56 16.93
N ASP A 113 -1.37 -4.71 16.31
CA ASP A 113 -0.30 -5.55 15.76
C ASP A 113 -0.48 -5.95 14.28
N GLU A 114 -1.51 -5.44 13.61
CA GLU A 114 -1.78 -5.70 12.20
C GLU A 114 -1.51 -4.45 11.35
N ILE A 115 -1.00 -4.64 10.14
CA ILE A 115 -0.72 -3.56 9.19
C ILE A 115 -1.80 -3.57 8.12
N PHE A 116 -2.47 -2.43 7.95
CA PHE A 116 -3.53 -2.26 6.96
C PHE A 116 -3.19 -1.14 5.97
N ILE A 117 -3.63 -1.32 4.72
CA ILE A 117 -3.56 -0.30 3.68
C ILE A 117 -4.63 0.76 3.95
N ILE A 118 -4.19 2.01 4.04
CA ILE A 118 -5.05 3.18 4.28
C ILE A 118 -5.17 4.07 3.04
N SER A 119 -4.23 3.96 2.08
CA SER A 119 -4.31 4.61 0.77
C SER A 119 -3.59 3.75 -0.27
N TYR A 120 -4.14 3.72 -1.48
CA TYR A 120 -3.54 3.07 -2.64
C TYR A 120 -3.76 3.95 -3.87
N GLU A 121 -2.67 4.48 -4.40
CA GLU A 121 -2.67 5.41 -5.52
C GLU A 121 -1.86 4.80 -6.66
N VAL A 122 -2.43 4.81 -7.88
CA VAL A 122 -1.79 4.26 -9.07
C VAL A 122 -1.75 5.34 -10.13
N TYR A 123 -0.55 5.60 -10.64
CA TYR A 123 -0.30 6.59 -11.68
C TYR A 123 0.29 5.88 -12.90
N SER A 124 -0.35 6.01 -14.05
CA SER A 124 0.15 5.46 -15.31
C SER A 124 -0.35 6.28 -16.47
N ASP A 125 0.52 6.50 -17.46
CA ASP A 125 0.15 7.11 -18.74
C ASP A 125 -0.93 6.27 -19.48
N GLY A 126 -1.06 4.98 -19.13
CA GLY A 126 -2.10 4.10 -19.67
C GLY A 126 -3.53 4.45 -19.24
N PHE A 127 -3.72 5.31 -18.24
CA PHE A 127 -5.05 5.74 -17.78
C PHE A 127 -5.61 6.95 -18.52
N GLU A 128 -4.80 7.69 -19.27
CA GLU A 128 -5.23 8.91 -19.99
C GLU A 128 -5.72 8.62 -21.43
N GLN A 129 -6.17 7.38 -21.70
CA GLN A 129 -6.54 6.89 -23.04
C GLN A 129 -8.01 7.11 -23.41
#